data_AF-A0A2S9G0L0-F1
#
_entry.id   AF-A0A2S9G0L0-F1
#
_cell.length_a   1.000
_cell.length_b   1.000
_cell.length_c   1.000
_cell.angle_alpha   90.00
_cell.angle_beta   90.00
_cell.angle_gamma   90.00
#
_symmetry.space_group_name_H-M   'P 1'
#
loop_
_entity.id
_entity.type
_entity.pdbx_description
1 polymer ?
#
loop_
_entity_poly.entity_id
_entity_poly.type
_entity_poly.pdbx_seq_one_letter_code
_entity_poly.pdbx_strand_id
1 'polypeptide(L)' 'MRIPLPDLVAPGHTAVVTQECQGAIVGPDAGLGALAAEARREALPAIARLLPAARAAGVSVV' A
#
# COMPACT_ATOMS: atom_id res chain seq x y z
N MET A 1 -2.69 17.71 -25.92
CA MET A 1 -2.08 18.42 -24.77
C MET A 1 -1.30 17.40 -23.94
N ARG A 2 -0.15 17.78 -23.37
CA ARG A 2 0.64 16.93 -22.47
C ARG A 2 0.54 17.50 -21.06
N ILE A 3 0.03 16.70 -20.12
CA ILE A 3 -0.09 17.07 -18.71
C ILE A 3 1.25 16.78 -18.02
N PRO A 4 1.82 17.70 -17.23
CA PRO A 4 2.99 17.42 -16.41
C PRO A 4 2.74 16.27 -15.44
N LEU A 5 3.73 15.39 -15.27
CA LEU A 5 3.61 14.23 -14.37
C LEU A 5 3.23 14.63 -12.92
N PRO A 6 3.78 15.71 -12.32
CA PRO A 6 3.40 16.13 -10.97
C PRO A 6 1.90 16.43 -10.82
N ASP A 7 1.28 17.00 -11.86
CA ASP A 7 -0.14 17.35 -11.84
C ASP A 7 -1.04 16.11 -11.92
N LEU A 8 -0.55 15.06 -12.59
CA LEU A 8 -1.23 13.75 -12.67
C LEU A 8 -1.18 12.99 -11.34
N VAL A 9 -0.09 13.11 -10.59
CA VAL A 9 0.11 12.38 -9.31
C VAL A 9 -0.13 13.26 -8.08
N ALA A 10 -0.75 14.42 -8.26
CA ALA A 10 -1.13 15.28 -7.14
C ALA A 10 -2.01 14.49 -6.14
N PRO A 11 -1.93 14.77 -4.82
CA PRO A 11 -2.66 14.00 -3.82
C PRO A 11 -4.17 13.91 -4.05
N GLY A 12 -4.79 15.01 -4.52
CA GLY A 12 -6.22 15.05 -4.84
C GLY A 12 -6.65 14.15 -6.01
N HIS A 13 -5.70 13.64 -6.79
CA HIS A 13 -5.93 12.73 -7.93
C HIS A 13 -5.31 11.35 -7.70
N THR A 14 -4.84 11.06 -6.49
CA THR A 14 -4.11 9.82 -6.16
C THR A 14 -4.79 9.09 -5.01
N ALA A 15 -4.73 7.77 -5.04
CA ALA A 15 -5.12 6.92 -3.93
C ALA A 15 -4.06 5.83 -3.70
N VAL A 16 -3.86 5.45 -2.44
CA VAL A 16 -3.11 4.25 -2.06
C VAL A 16 -4.13 3.18 -1.68
N VAL A 17 -4.11 2.06 -2.41
CA VAL A 17 -4.98 0.92 -2.16
C VAL A 17 -4.16 -0.18 -1.47
N THR A 18 -4.59 -0.57 -0.28
CA THR A 18 -3.97 -1.68 0.45
C THR A 18 -4.60 -3.01 0.02
N GLN A 19 -4.05 -3.61 -1.03
CA GLN A 19 -4.59 -4.87 -1.53
C GLN A 19 -4.17 -6.06 -0.63
N GLU A 20 -5.15 -6.85 -0.21
CA GLU A 20 -4.98 -8.18 0.42
C GLU A 20 -4.16 -8.19 1.74
N CYS A 21 -4.27 -7.15 2.57
CA CYS A 21 -3.67 -7.11 3.91
C CYS A 21 -4.48 -7.89 4.97
N GLN A 22 -5.16 -8.96 4.57
CA GLN A 22 -5.99 -9.79 5.44
C GLN A 22 -5.18 -10.92 6.08
N GLY A 23 -5.58 -11.36 7.27
CA GLY A 23 -4.90 -12.44 8.00
C GLY A 23 -4.79 -13.76 7.21
N ALA A 24 -5.77 -14.08 6.36
CA ALA A 24 -5.73 -15.27 5.50
C ALA A 24 -4.66 -15.20 4.38
N ILE A 25 -4.10 -14.01 4.11
CA ILE A 25 -3.09 -13.77 3.07
C ILE A 25 -1.71 -13.54 3.69
N VAL A 26 -1.62 -12.67 4.70
CA VAL A 26 -0.34 -12.25 5.29
C VAL A 26 -0.12 -12.79 6.71
N GLY A 27 -1.12 -13.44 7.30
CA GLY A 27 -1.07 -13.96 8.66
C GLY A 27 -0.38 -15.32 8.78
N PRO A 28 -0.24 -15.84 10.03
CA PRO A 28 0.44 -17.11 10.29
C PRO A 28 -0.20 -18.30 9.57
N ASP A 29 -1.53 -18.29 9.42
CA ASP A 29 -2.32 -19.38 8.83
C ASP A 29 -2.66 -19.14 7.35
N ALA A 30 -1.85 -18.35 6.65
CA ALA A 30 -2.10 -18.03 5.25
C ALA A 30 -2.01 -19.26 4.34
N GLY A 31 -2.92 -19.36 3.37
CA GLY A 31 -2.96 -20.50 2.43
C GLY A 31 -1.69 -20.63 1.57
N LEU A 32 -0.96 -19.53 1.37
CA LEU A 32 0.34 -19.48 0.69
C LEU A 32 1.44 -19.05 1.66
N GLY A 33 1.80 -19.94 2.60
CA GLY A 33 2.68 -19.62 3.73
C GLY A 33 4.04 -19.00 3.37
N ALA A 34 4.67 -19.46 2.27
CA ALA A 34 5.96 -18.90 1.82
C ALA A 34 5.82 -17.45 1.35
N LEU A 35 4.77 -17.12 0.58
CA LEU A 35 4.51 -15.74 0.16
C LEU A 35 4.12 -14.86 1.35
N ALA A 36 3.36 -15.40 2.30
CA ALA A 36 3.01 -14.70 3.53
C ALA A 36 4.24 -14.35 4.37
N ALA A 37 5.24 -15.24 4.43
CA ALA A 37 6.51 -14.98 5.10
C ALA A 37 7.25 -13.80 4.45
N GLU A 38 7.32 -13.78 3.12
CA GLU A 38 7.94 -12.67 2.37
C GLU A 38 7.15 -11.36 2.51
N ALA A 39 5.82 -11.42 2.49
CA ALA A 39 4.97 -10.26 2.70
C ALA A 39 5.17 -9.65 4.10
N ARG A 40 5.31 -10.48 5.14
CA ARG A 40 5.63 -10.00 6.50
C ARG A 40 7.03 -9.41 6.59
N ARG A 41 7.99 -9.96 5.85
CA ARG A 41 9.39 -9.48 5.85
C ARG A 41 9.53 -8.13 5.15
N GLU A 42 8.89 -7.96 4.00
CA GLU A 42 9.14 -6.81 3.12
C GLU A 42 7.92 -5.88 2.98
N ALA A 43 6.76 -6.43 2.61
CA ALA A 43 5.60 -5.64 2.25
C ALA A 43 4.96 -4.93 3.45
N LEU A 44 4.68 -5.66 4.55
CA LEU A 44 4.02 -5.07 5.73
C LEU A 44 4.83 -3.93 6.35
N PRO A 45 6.16 -4.02 6.54
CA PRO A 45 6.95 -2.90 7.01
C PRO A 45 6.94 -1.70 6.05
N ALA A 46 6.97 -1.94 4.74
CA ALA A 46 6.89 -0.86 3.75
C ALA A 46 5.53 -0.15 3.78
N ILE A 47 4.44 -0.92 3.84
CA ILE A 47 3.07 -0.41 3.97
C ILE A 47 2.94 0.41 5.27
N ALA A 48 3.45 -0.11 6.39
CA ALA A 48 3.40 0.57 7.69
C ALA A 48 4.12 1.92 7.67
N ARG A 49 5.19 2.08 6.87
CA ARG A 49 5.85 3.39 6.66
C ARG A 49 5.08 4.30 5.69
N LEU A 50 4.51 3.74 4.63
CA LEU A 50 3.85 4.51 3.57
C LEU A 50 2.52 5.12 4.01
N LEU A 51 1.65 4.35 4.68
CA LEU A 51 0.28 4.80 4.95
C LEU A 51 0.20 6.06 5.83
N PRO A 52 1.01 6.24 6.89
CA PRO A 52 1.03 7.49 7.64
C PRO A 52 1.42 8.69 6.77
N ALA A 53 2.43 8.53 5.91
CA ALA A 53 2.87 9.59 5.00
C ALA A 53 1.80 9.94 3.95
N ALA A 54 1.14 8.92 3.37
CA ALA A 54 0.04 9.12 2.43
C ALA A 54 -1.12 9.91 3.06
N ARG A 55 -1.53 9.51 4.27
CA ARG A 55 -2.57 10.23 5.04
C ARG A 55 -2.15 11.67 5.35
N ALA A 56 -0.92 11.89 5.79
CA ALA A 56 -0.40 13.23 6.08
C ALA A 56 -0.35 14.13 4.82
N ALA A 57 -0.11 13.55 3.65
CA ALA A 57 -0.14 14.25 2.37
C ALA A 57 -1.56 14.49 1.82
N GLY A 58 -2.62 14.02 2.50
CA GLY A 58 -4.00 14.13 2.04
C GLY A 58 -4.38 13.17 0.90
N VAL A 59 -3.58 12.13 0.66
CA VAL A 59 -3.88 11.08 -0.31
C VAL A 59 -4.99 10.19 0.24
N SER A 60 -5.94 9.79 -0.61
CA SER A 60 -6.97 8.81 -0.22
C SER A 60 -6.33 7.45 0.08
N VAL A 61 -6.66 6.84 1.22
CA VAL A 61 -6.19 5.51 1.58
C VAL A 61 -7.40 4.59 1.67
N VAL A 62 -7.39 3.51 0.88
CA VAL A 62 -8.46 2.52 0.73
C VAL A 62 -8.00 1.15 1.23
#